data_AF-A0A953W1W1-F1
#
_entry.id   AF-A0A953W1W1-F1
#
_cell.length_a   1.000
_cell.length_b   1.000
_cell.length_c   1.000
_cell.angle_alpha   90.00
_cell.angle_beta   90.00
_cell.angle_gamma   90.00
#
_symmetry.space_group_name_H-M   'P 1'
#
loop_
_entity.id
_entity.type
_entity.pdbx_description
1 polymer ?
#
loop_
_entity_poly.entity_id
_entity_poly.type
_entity_poly.pdbx_seq_one_letter_code
_entity_poly.pdbx_strand_id
1 'polypeptide(L)'
;MTSSPRFIHLRLHTEYSLLEGAVRVKKLPGLVAQMGMPAVAVTDTNNMFAALEFSVLASKSGIQPIIGCQVDLAYDAPQPGDRAVPRAPVVLLAQSDAGYANLMKLNSVLYLEADGQLPRVPLDRLAAHGDGLICLTGGPDGPVGRLLRAAQRPAAESLLRRLAKIFPDRLYVELQRHPVDGGLPEAEAQTERGHVEMAYAMDLPLVATNDVYFPETQMYEAHDALLCIAEGAYVDQQAPRRRLTPQHYLKTPEEMATLFADLPEALENTVEIARRCAFMADTRAPILPKFADDEVE
;
A
#
# COMPACT_ATOMS: atom_id res chain seq x y z
N MET A 1 6.69 -28.49 -15.23
CA MET A 1 6.28 -27.80 -14.00
C MET A 1 5.46 -26.60 -14.43
N THR A 2 4.21 -26.51 -14.02
CA THR A 2 3.34 -25.38 -14.40
C THR A 2 3.89 -24.10 -13.76
N SER A 3 4.43 -23.23 -14.61
CA SER A 3 5.08 -21.94 -14.30
C SER A 3 4.06 -20.88 -13.84
N SER A 4 3.19 -21.22 -12.89
CA SER A 4 2.24 -20.26 -12.33
C SER A 4 2.96 -19.39 -11.29
N PRO A 5 2.88 -18.06 -11.37
CA PRO A 5 3.49 -17.17 -10.38
C PRO A 5 2.90 -17.48 -9.00
N ARG A 6 3.76 -17.55 -7.98
CA ARG A 6 3.35 -17.92 -6.60
C ARG A 6 2.99 -16.72 -5.75
N PHE A 7 3.48 -15.53 -6.10
CA PHE A 7 3.33 -14.32 -5.31
C PHE A 7 3.65 -13.08 -6.16
N ILE A 8 2.97 -11.97 -5.88
CA ILE A 8 3.19 -10.66 -6.50
C ILE A 8 3.20 -9.59 -5.39
N HIS A 9 4.21 -8.71 -5.39
CA HIS A 9 4.24 -7.59 -4.45
C HIS A 9 3.16 -6.57 -4.78
N LEU A 10 2.26 -6.33 -3.82
CA LEU A 10 1.15 -5.39 -3.93
C LEU A 10 1.30 -4.12 -3.08
N ARG A 11 2.35 -4.04 -2.28
CA ARG A 11 2.68 -2.88 -1.44
C ARG A 11 4.18 -2.62 -1.45
N LEU A 12 4.57 -1.54 -2.13
CA LEU A 12 5.96 -1.19 -2.38
C LEU A 12 6.11 0.33 -2.49
N HIS A 13 7.13 0.83 -1.80
CA HIS A 13 7.52 2.23 -1.73
C HIS A 13 8.78 2.47 -2.57
N THR A 14 8.64 3.34 -3.54
CA THR A 14 9.72 3.77 -4.41
C THR A 14 10.39 5.02 -3.86
N GLU A 15 11.44 5.49 -4.52
CA GLU A 15 12.08 6.79 -4.22
C GLU A 15 11.11 7.99 -4.29
N TYR A 16 9.91 7.83 -4.85
CA TYR A 16 8.84 8.84 -4.84
C TYR A 16 8.00 8.84 -3.55
N SER A 17 8.11 7.82 -2.69
CA SER A 17 7.75 7.94 -1.28
C SER A 17 8.81 8.81 -0.60
N LEU A 18 8.59 10.13 -0.66
CA LEU A 18 9.60 11.13 -0.30
C LEU A 18 10.14 10.92 1.11
N LEU A 19 11.47 10.84 1.22
CA LEU A 19 12.21 10.63 2.47
C LEU A 19 11.87 9.32 3.19
N GLU A 20 11.37 8.32 2.45
CA GLU A 20 10.87 7.09 3.03
C GLU A 20 11.24 5.87 2.16
N GLY A 21 10.91 5.85 0.87
CA GLY A 21 11.25 4.73 0.00
C GLY A 21 12.63 4.85 -0.64
N ALA A 22 13.28 3.71 -0.86
CA ALA A 22 14.61 3.58 -1.45
C ALA A 22 14.66 2.66 -2.68
N VAL A 23 13.51 2.15 -3.13
CA VAL A 23 13.44 1.37 -4.38
C VAL A 23 13.41 2.33 -5.58
N ARG A 24 14.43 2.24 -6.44
CA ARG A 24 14.48 3.07 -7.65
C ARG A 24 13.50 2.58 -8.71
N VAL A 25 12.60 3.45 -9.17
CA VAL A 25 11.54 3.10 -10.14
C VAL A 25 12.14 2.49 -11.41
N LYS A 26 13.26 3.06 -11.88
CA LYS A 26 13.96 2.59 -13.08
C LYS A 26 14.54 1.18 -12.98
N LYS A 27 14.84 0.71 -11.77
CA LYS A 27 15.41 -0.63 -11.54
C LYS A 27 14.35 -1.68 -11.25
N LEU A 28 13.19 -1.27 -10.72
CA LEU A 28 12.16 -2.16 -10.22
C LEU A 28 11.72 -3.24 -11.24
N PRO A 29 11.41 -2.92 -12.52
CA PRO A 29 11.01 -3.94 -13.49
C PRO A 29 12.07 -5.04 -13.69
N GLY A 30 13.35 -4.67 -13.69
CA GLY A 30 14.45 -5.63 -13.83
C GLY A 30 14.60 -6.53 -12.61
N LEU A 31 14.43 -6.00 -11.41
CA LEU A 31 14.48 -6.77 -10.16
C LEU A 31 13.36 -7.82 -10.12
N VAL A 32 12.13 -7.42 -10.41
CA VAL A 32 10.98 -8.35 -10.36
C VAL A 32 11.02 -9.39 -11.49
N ALA A 33 11.53 -9.01 -12.66
CA ALA A 33 11.75 -9.95 -13.76
C ALA A 33 12.78 -11.04 -13.39
N GLN A 34 13.87 -10.67 -12.71
CA GLN A 34 14.88 -11.64 -12.23
C GLN A 34 14.29 -12.63 -11.21
N MET A 35 13.28 -12.20 -10.46
CA MET A 35 12.55 -13.04 -9.49
C MET A 35 11.37 -13.81 -10.10
N GLY A 36 11.17 -13.72 -11.43
CA GLY A 36 10.08 -14.43 -12.12
C GLY A 36 8.67 -13.91 -11.83
N MET A 37 8.53 -12.69 -11.31
CA MET A 37 7.23 -12.06 -11.07
C MET A 37 6.73 -11.36 -12.35
N PRO A 38 5.51 -11.65 -12.84
CA PRO A 38 4.98 -11.05 -14.07
C PRO A 38 4.34 -9.67 -13.84
N ALA A 39 4.10 -9.26 -12.60
CA ALA A 39 3.52 -7.98 -12.23
C ALA A 39 4.14 -7.46 -10.93
N VAL A 40 3.97 -6.16 -10.65
CA VAL A 40 4.30 -5.54 -9.37
C VAL A 40 3.48 -4.28 -9.17
N ALA A 41 3.07 -4.00 -7.93
CA ALA A 41 2.43 -2.74 -7.59
C ALA A 41 3.44 -1.70 -7.09
N VAL A 42 3.16 -0.44 -7.41
CA VAL A 42 3.77 0.73 -6.76
C VAL A 42 2.67 1.46 -5.99
N THR A 43 2.90 1.65 -4.69
CA THR A 43 1.93 2.19 -3.74
C THR A 43 2.61 3.23 -2.86
N ASP A 44 3.16 4.26 -3.50
CA ASP A 44 3.89 5.31 -2.79
C ASP A 44 3.03 6.02 -1.72
N THR A 45 3.69 6.54 -0.68
CA THR A 45 3.01 7.16 0.46
C THR A 45 2.37 8.48 0.08
N ASN A 46 1.05 8.53 0.14
CA ASN A 46 0.21 9.71 -0.07
C ASN A 46 0.47 10.42 -1.42
N ASN A 47 0.99 9.71 -2.42
CA ASN A 47 1.25 10.29 -3.74
C ASN A 47 1.24 9.26 -4.87
N MET A 48 1.11 9.77 -6.10
CA MET A 48 1.13 8.98 -7.34
C MET A 48 2.20 9.48 -8.31
N PHE A 49 3.28 10.08 -7.82
CA PHE A 49 4.26 10.78 -8.66
C PHE A 49 4.97 9.84 -9.63
N ALA A 50 5.21 8.59 -9.22
CA ALA A 50 5.84 7.57 -10.04
C ALA A 50 4.91 6.97 -11.12
N ALA A 51 3.59 7.21 -11.08
CA ALA A 51 2.61 6.39 -11.79
C ALA A 51 2.86 6.26 -13.30
N LEU A 52 3.12 7.38 -13.99
CA LEU A 52 3.39 7.39 -15.43
C LEU A 52 4.75 6.76 -15.77
N GLU A 53 5.81 7.17 -15.08
CA GLU A 53 7.16 6.65 -15.33
C GLU A 53 7.21 5.13 -15.07
N PHE A 54 6.67 4.68 -13.95
CA PHE A 54 6.58 3.27 -13.60
C PHE A 54 5.76 2.47 -14.62
N SER A 55 4.57 2.96 -15.02
CA SER A 55 3.71 2.29 -16.01
C SER A 55 4.47 2.01 -17.31
N VAL A 56 5.13 3.04 -17.85
CA VAL A 56 5.87 2.95 -19.11
C VAL A 56 7.07 2.02 -18.99
N LEU A 57 7.82 2.09 -17.89
CA LEU A 57 9.02 1.26 -17.69
C LEU A 57 8.67 -0.21 -17.46
N ALA A 58 7.69 -0.51 -16.61
CA ALA A 58 7.24 -1.87 -16.34
C ALA A 58 6.70 -2.53 -17.61
N SER A 59 5.80 -1.86 -18.32
CA SER A 59 5.20 -2.34 -19.57
C SER A 59 6.26 -2.64 -20.64
N LYS A 60 7.25 -1.74 -20.83
CA LYS A 60 8.39 -1.97 -21.74
C LYS A 60 9.25 -3.18 -21.37
N SER A 61 9.29 -3.54 -20.10
CA SER A 61 10.02 -4.73 -19.61
C SER A 61 9.17 -6.00 -19.59
N GLY A 62 7.93 -5.96 -20.10
CA GLY A 62 7.00 -7.10 -20.07
C GLY A 62 6.45 -7.42 -18.68
N ILE A 63 6.55 -6.46 -17.75
CA ILE A 63 6.00 -6.56 -16.39
C ILE A 63 4.69 -5.78 -16.37
N GLN A 64 3.62 -6.40 -15.90
CA GLN A 64 2.34 -5.73 -15.71
C GLN A 64 2.46 -4.71 -14.55
N PRO A 65 2.30 -3.40 -14.83
CA PRO A 65 2.24 -2.41 -13.77
C PRO A 65 0.90 -2.50 -13.03
N ILE A 66 0.94 -2.43 -11.71
CA ILE A 66 -0.25 -2.23 -10.87
C ILE A 66 -0.11 -0.86 -10.21
N ILE A 67 -0.99 0.06 -10.55
CA ILE A 67 -0.91 1.43 -10.02
C ILE A 67 -1.75 1.52 -8.76
N GLY A 68 -1.12 1.97 -7.67
CA GLY A 68 -1.79 2.21 -6.42
C GLY A 68 -1.23 3.41 -5.67
N CYS A 69 -1.76 3.60 -4.47
CA CYS A 69 -1.33 4.62 -3.53
C CYS A 69 -1.61 4.13 -2.12
N GLN A 70 -0.65 4.32 -1.23
CA GLN A 70 -0.91 4.19 0.20
C GLN A 70 -1.52 5.50 0.70
N VAL A 71 -2.74 5.47 1.22
CA VAL A 71 -3.42 6.67 1.73
C VAL A 71 -3.69 6.54 3.22
N ASP A 72 -3.33 7.57 3.99
CA ASP A 72 -3.69 7.64 5.40
C ASP A 72 -5.18 7.90 5.57
N LEU A 73 -5.85 7.14 6.43
CA LEU A 73 -7.30 7.24 6.64
C LEU A 73 -7.62 8.01 7.92
N ALA A 74 -8.61 8.90 7.86
CA ALA A 74 -9.29 9.43 9.04
C ALA A 74 -10.52 8.56 9.33
N TYR A 75 -10.39 7.67 10.31
CA TYR A 75 -11.43 6.67 10.67
C TYR A 75 -12.07 6.92 12.04
N ASP A 76 -11.44 7.76 12.82
CA ASP A 76 -11.78 8.22 14.15
C ASP A 76 -12.23 9.68 14.11
N ALA A 77 -13.26 10.01 14.89
CA ALA A 77 -13.69 11.39 15.05
C ALA A 77 -12.69 12.09 15.99
N PRO A 78 -12.12 13.25 15.62
CA PRO A 78 -11.19 13.96 16.48
C PRO A 78 -11.88 14.36 17.79
N GLN A 79 -11.34 13.94 18.94
CA GLN A 79 -11.83 14.36 20.25
C GLN A 79 -11.07 15.60 20.72
N PRO A 80 -11.73 16.52 21.46
CA PRO A 80 -11.05 17.67 22.05
C PRO A 80 -9.90 17.22 22.97
N GLY A 81 -8.67 17.59 22.62
CA GLY A 81 -7.47 17.22 23.39
C GLY A 81 -6.71 16.00 22.88
N ASP A 82 -7.16 15.38 21.78
CA ASP A 82 -6.39 14.31 21.14
C ASP A 82 -5.01 14.81 20.71
N ARG A 83 -3.97 14.04 21.05
CA ARG A 83 -2.64 14.20 20.45
C ARG A 83 -2.74 13.90 18.96
N ALA A 84 -1.79 14.41 18.18
CA ALA A 84 -1.69 14.10 16.75
C ALA A 84 -1.82 12.58 16.54
N VAL A 85 -2.91 12.17 15.88
CA VAL A 85 -3.19 10.76 15.62
C VAL A 85 -2.13 10.26 14.63
N PRO A 86 -1.39 9.19 14.95
CA PRO A 86 -0.42 8.61 14.03
C PRO A 86 -1.06 8.20 12.71
N ARG A 87 -0.23 8.12 11.67
CA ARG A 87 -0.60 7.60 10.35
C ARG A 87 -1.29 6.24 10.45
N ALA A 88 -2.24 6.01 9.56
CA ALA A 88 -3.06 4.80 9.54
C ALA A 88 -3.38 4.48 8.08
N PRO A 89 -2.42 3.88 7.36
CA PRO A 89 -2.51 3.69 5.93
C PRO A 89 -3.52 2.59 5.57
N VAL A 90 -4.21 2.79 4.45
CA VAL A 90 -4.78 1.70 3.65
C VAL A 90 -4.12 1.74 2.27
N VAL A 91 -4.06 0.59 1.59
CA VAL A 91 -3.50 0.53 0.24
C VAL A 91 -4.64 0.47 -0.76
N LEU A 92 -4.64 1.38 -1.73
CA LEU A 92 -5.63 1.42 -2.80
C LEU A 92 -4.96 1.11 -4.14
N LEU A 93 -5.49 0.13 -4.88
CA LEU A 93 -5.01 -0.28 -6.19
C LEU A 93 -6.06 0.03 -7.25
N ALA A 94 -5.65 0.68 -8.34
CA ALA A 94 -6.54 0.98 -9.47
C ALA A 94 -6.81 -0.30 -10.27
N GLN A 95 -8.09 -0.68 -10.36
CA GLN A 95 -8.52 -1.84 -11.15
C GLN A 95 -8.78 -1.47 -12.63
N SER A 96 -9.15 -0.22 -12.88
CA SER A 96 -9.62 0.30 -14.17
C SER A 96 -9.30 1.79 -14.30
N ASP A 97 -9.55 2.38 -15.48
CA ASP A 97 -9.48 3.84 -15.70
C ASP A 97 -10.34 4.63 -14.71
N ALA A 98 -11.55 4.14 -14.41
CA ALA A 98 -12.44 4.79 -13.45
C ALA A 98 -11.85 4.74 -12.03
N GLY A 99 -11.26 3.59 -11.68
CA GLY A 99 -10.50 3.42 -10.44
C GLY A 99 -9.34 4.40 -10.35
N TYR A 100 -8.51 4.51 -11.39
CA TYR A 100 -7.39 5.44 -11.42
C TYR A 100 -7.85 6.90 -11.29
N ALA A 101 -8.95 7.29 -11.96
CA ALA A 101 -9.53 8.62 -11.82
C ALA A 101 -10.00 8.90 -10.38
N ASN A 102 -10.60 7.91 -9.72
CA ASN A 102 -10.99 7.99 -8.32
C ASN A 102 -9.79 8.05 -7.38
N LEU A 103 -8.73 7.27 -7.65
CA LEU A 103 -7.48 7.33 -6.89
C LEU A 103 -6.83 8.71 -6.97
N MET A 104 -6.83 9.33 -8.16
CA MET A 104 -6.35 10.70 -8.32
C MET A 104 -7.15 11.70 -7.47
N LYS A 105 -8.48 11.57 -7.41
CA LYS A 105 -9.32 12.43 -6.56
C LYS A 105 -9.00 12.27 -5.08
N LEU A 106 -8.87 11.03 -4.60
CA LEU A 106 -8.47 10.73 -3.23
C LEU A 106 -7.07 11.27 -2.92
N ASN A 107 -6.14 11.15 -3.86
CA ASN A 107 -4.82 11.74 -3.73
C ASN A 107 -4.90 13.27 -3.67
N SER A 108 -5.75 13.93 -4.46
CA SER A 108 -5.97 15.37 -4.38
C SER A 108 -6.53 15.83 -3.03
N VAL A 109 -7.42 15.05 -2.40
CA VAL A 109 -7.95 15.32 -1.05
C VAL A 109 -6.81 15.47 -0.03
N LEU A 110 -5.79 14.60 -0.11
CA LEU A 110 -4.61 14.66 0.79
C LEU A 110 -3.85 15.98 0.70
N TYR A 111 -3.80 16.62 -0.48
CA TYR A 111 -3.05 17.85 -0.68
C TYR A 111 -3.89 19.13 -0.54
N LEU A 112 -5.19 19.07 -0.85
CA LEU A 112 -6.04 20.25 -0.93
C LEU A 112 -6.90 20.47 0.33
N GLU A 113 -7.23 19.40 1.05
CA GLU A 113 -8.09 19.45 2.25
C GLU A 113 -7.29 19.28 3.56
N ALA A 114 -5.95 19.21 3.48
CA ALA A 114 -5.08 19.12 4.64
C ALA A 114 -4.88 20.51 5.27
N ASP A 115 -5.74 20.89 6.21
CA ASP A 115 -5.70 22.15 6.98
C ASP A 115 -4.55 22.21 7.99
N GLY A 116 -3.30 22.04 7.55
CA GLY A 116 -2.10 22.04 8.40
C GLY A 116 -1.97 20.81 9.32
N GLN A 117 -2.84 19.82 9.16
CA GLN A 117 -2.72 18.51 9.79
C GLN A 117 -2.03 17.50 8.88
N LEU A 118 -1.68 16.32 9.43
CA LEU A 118 -1.25 15.20 8.61
C LEU A 118 -2.32 14.88 7.55
N PRO A 119 -1.97 14.85 6.25
CA PRO A 119 -2.88 14.49 5.17
C PRO A 119 -3.58 13.17 5.45
N ARG A 120 -4.91 13.18 5.47
CA ARG A 120 -5.74 11.99 5.66
C ARG A 120 -6.97 12.06 4.79
N VAL A 121 -7.41 10.93 4.28
CA VAL A 121 -8.67 10.77 3.55
C VAL A 121 -9.78 10.47 4.55
N PRO A 122 -10.83 11.29 4.63
CA PRO A 122 -12.04 10.97 5.39
C PRO A 122 -12.80 9.77 4.80
N LEU A 123 -13.45 8.97 5.66
CA LEU A 123 -14.19 7.77 5.23
C LEU A 123 -15.34 8.06 4.25
N ASP A 124 -15.96 9.23 4.30
CA ASP A 124 -16.99 9.66 3.34
C ASP A 124 -16.40 9.97 1.95
N ARG A 125 -15.21 10.60 1.91
CA ARG A 125 -14.45 10.77 0.65
C ARG A 125 -14.03 9.42 0.07
N LEU A 126 -13.56 8.50 0.92
CA LEU A 126 -13.23 7.13 0.52
C LEU A 126 -14.46 6.41 -0.07
N ALA A 127 -15.63 6.56 0.56
CA ALA A 127 -16.87 5.98 0.06
C ALA A 127 -17.31 6.59 -1.28
N ALA A 128 -17.18 7.91 -1.44
CA ALA A 128 -17.56 8.62 -2.66
C ALA A 128 -16.66 8.31 -3.87
N HIS A 129 -15.41 7.91 -3.62
CA HIS A 129 -14.41 7.62 -4.64
C HIS A 129 -13.81 6.21 -4.50
N GLY A 130 -14.57 5.26 -3.95
CA GLY A 130 -14.12 3.87 -3.76
C GLY A 130 -14.34 2.99 -4.98
N ASP A 131 -15.11 3.44 -5.98
CA ASP A 131 -15.44 2.62 -7.16
C ASP A 131 -14.22 2.38 -8.06
N GLY A 132 -14.12 1.18 -8.64
CA GLY A 132 -12.98 0.75 -9.46
C GLY A 132 -11.65 0.57 -8.71
N LEU A 133 -11.64 0.65 -7.38
CA LEU A 133 -10.45 0.43 -6.53
C LEU A 133 -10.50 -0.88 -5.76
N ILE A 134 -9.36 -1.55 -5.60
CA ILE A 134 -9.15 -2.62 -4.63
C ILE A 134 -8.50 -2.01 -3.39
N CYS A 135 -8.96 -2.38 -2.20
CA CYS A 135 -8.45 -1.89 -0.92
C CYS A 135 -7.79 -3.02 -0.12
N LEU A 136 -6.57 -2.80 0.35
CA LEU A 136 -5.92 -3.63 1.36
C LEU A 136 -5.95 -2.89 2.70
N THR A 137 -6.24 -3.59 3.79
CA THR A 137 -6.55 -2.96 5.10
C THR A 137 -5.39 -2.23 5.80
N GLY A 138 -4.17 -2.32 5.27
CA GLY A 138 -2.99 -1.62 5.81
C GLY A 138 -2.16 -2.43 6.79
N GLY A 139 -2.53 -3.68 7.05
CA GLY A 139 -1.79 -4.59 7.92
C GLY A 139 -1.81 -4.19 9.41
N PRO A 140 -0.69 -4.32 10.14
CA PRO A 140 -0.62 -4.02 11.57
C PRO A 140 -0.82 -2.52 11.86
N ASP A 141 -0.29 -1.64 11.01
CA ASP A 141 -0.36 -0.17 11.18
C ASP A 141 -1.57 0.47 10.51
N GLY A 142 -2.31 -0.28 9.70
CA GLY A 142 -3.57 0.19 9.15
C GLY A 142 -4.64 0.44 10.22
N PRO A 143 -5.74 1.15 9.87
CA PRO A 143 -6.80 1.53 10.81
C PRO A 143 -7.34 0.39 11.66
N VAL A 144 -7.59 -0.78 11.03
CA VAL A 144 -8.11 -1.98 11.71
C VAL A 144 -7.05 -2.57 12.64
N GLY A 145 -5.79 -2.65 12.20
CA GLY A 145 -4.68 -3.16 13.01
C GLY A 145 -4.44 -2.29 14.25
N ARG A 146 -4.47 -0.97 14.11
CA ARG A 146 -4.33 -0.04 15.25
C ARG A 146 -5.44 -0.22 16.29
N LEU A 147 -6.69 -0.41 15.86
CA LEU A 147 -7.81 -0.70 16.77
C LEU A 147 -7.63 -2.03 17.50
N LEU A 148 -7.10 -3.06 16.83
CA LEU A 148 -6.76 -4.34 17.46
C LEU A 148 -5.66 -4.19 18.52
N ARG A 149 -4.57 -3.46 18.21
CA ARG A 149 -3.48 -3.18 19.19
C ARG A 149 -3.98 -2.38 20.40
N ALA A 150 -4.97 -1.52 20.19
CA ALA A 150 -5.63 -0.79 21.27
C ALA A 150 -6.67 -1.62 22.04
N ALA A 151 -6.77 -2.93 21.78
CA ALA A 151 -7.77 -3.85 22.33
C ALA A 151 -9.23 -3.44 22.06
N GLN A 152 -9.49 -2.69 20.98
CA GLN A 152 -10.82 -2.21 20.58
C GLN A 152 -11.43 -3.07 19.47
N ARG A 153 -11.48 -4.40 19.66
CA ARG A 153 -12.01 -5.34 18.66
C ARG A 153 -13.40 -4.97 18.11
N PRO A 154 -14.40 -4.58 18.91
CA PRO A 154 -15.70 -4.18 18.36
C PRO A 154 -15.64 -2.98 17.40
N ALA A 155 -14.74 -2.03 17.65
CA ALA A 155 -14.52 -0.89 16.76
C ALA A 155 -13.79 -1.34 15.48
N ALA A 156 -12.81 -2.24 15.59
CA ALA A 156 -12.12 -2.84 14.45
C ALA A 156 -13.10 -3.58 13.52
N GLU A 157 -13.99 -4.40 14.09
CA GLU A 157 -15.04 -5.10 13.34
C GLU A 157 -16.02 -4.14 12.67
N SER A 158 -16.45 -3.08 13.38
CA SER A 158 -17.33 -2.05 12.81
C SER A 158 -16.68 -1.33 11.62
N LEU A 159 -15.40 -0.96 11.75
CA LEU A 159 -14.66 -0.31 10.68
C LEU A 159 -14.47 -1.27 9.49
N LEU A 160 -14.10 -2.52 9.74
CA LEU A 160 -13.92 -3.52 8.69
C LEU A 160 -15.23 -3.75 7.90
N ARG A 161 -16.38 -3.81 8.59
CA ARG A 161 -17.71 -3.87 7.94
C ARG A 161 -18.02 -2.62 7.10
N ARG A 162 -17.60 -1.44 7.54
CA ARG A 162 -17.75 -0.20 6.76
C ARG A 162 -16.89 -0.25 5.49
N LEU A 163 -15.63 -0.66 5.61
CA LEU A 163 -14.74 -0.84 4.46
C LEU A 163 -15.30 -1.88 3.48
N ALA A 164 -15.84 -2.99 3.98
CA ALA A 164 -16.43 -4.03 3.13
C ALA A 164 -17.64 -3.52 2.34
N LYS A 165 -18.42 -2.58 2.90
CA LYS A 165 -19.51 -1.91 2.20
C LYS A 165 -19.01 -0.93 1.12
N ILE A 166 -17.87 -0.28 1.34
CA ILE A 166 -17.26 0.65 0.37
C ILE A 166 -16.63 -0.14 -0.79
N PHE A 167 -16.01 -1.28 -0.49
CA PHE A 167 -15.28 -2.12 -1.44
C PHE A 167 -15.88 -3.53 -1.51
N PRO A 168 -17.14 -3.69 -1.98
CA PRO A 168 -17.74 -5.00 -2.15
C PRO A 168 -16.88 -5.84 -3.11
N ASP A 169 -16.54 -7.06 -2.69
CA ASP A 169 -15.66 -8.02 -3.38
C ASP A 169 -14.26 -7.47 -3.75
N ARG A 170 -13.87 -6.35 -3.14
CA ARG A 170 -12.65 -5.58 -3.45
C ARG A 170 -11.89 -5.17 -2.19
N LEU A 171 -12.30 -5.65 -1.03
CA LEU A 171 -11.56 -5.48 0.23
C LEU A 171 -10.79 -6.76 0.56
N TYR A 172 -9.51 -6.60 0.86
CA TYR A 172 -8.64 -7.68 1.32
C TYR A 172 -8.04 -7.33 2.68
N VAL A 173 -8.09 -8.27 3.61
CA VAL A 173 -7.45 -8.13 4.91
C VAL A 173 -5.97 -8.44 4.76
N GLU A 174 -5.14 -7.42 4.90
CA GLU A 174 -3.71 -7.46 4.68
C GLU A 174 -2.97 -8.06 5.88
N LEU A 175 -2.08 -9.00 5.61
CA LEU A 175 -1.16 -9.61 6.56
C LEU A 175 0.28 -9.35 6.15
N GLN A 176 1.12 -9.06 7.13
CA GLN A 176 2.55 -8.79 6.96
C GLN A 176 3.33 -9.58 8.00
N ARG A 177 4.49 -10.12 7.61
CA ARG A 177 5.36 -10.91 8.48
C ARG A 177 6.81 -10.49 8.30
N HIS A 178 7.36 -9.84 9.31
CA HIS A 178 8.72 -9.32 9.33
C HIS A 178 9.55 -9.92 10.47
N PRO A 179 9.79 -11.23 10.49
CA PRO A 179 10.41 -11.90 11.62
C PRO A 179 11.81 -11.35 11.94
N VAL A 180 12.02 -11.03 13.22
CA VAL A 180 13.30 -10.60 13.80
C VAL A 180 13.54 -11.42 15.06
N ASP A 181 14.78 -11.88 15.28
CA ASP A 181 15.17 -12.64 16.47
C ASP A 181 14.29 -13.87 16.79
N GLY A 182 13.71 -14.50 15.76
CA GLY A 182 12.88 -15.70 15.89
C GLY A 182 11.40 -15.46 16.20
N GLY A 183 10.93 -14.21 16.19
CA GLY A 183 9.52 -13.86 16.39
C GLY A 183 9.04 -12.73 15.48
N LEU A 184 7.73 -12.50 15.46
CA LEU A 184 7.15 -11.34 14.77
C LEU A 184 7.32 -10.08 15.62
N PRO A 185 7.50 -8.90 15.00
CA PRO A 185 7.35 -7.62 15.67
C PRO A 185 6.04 -7.54 16.46
N GLU A 186 6.07 -6.82 17.59
CA GLU A 186 4.93 -6.73 18.51
C GLU A 186 3.62 -6.36 17.81
N ALA A 187 3.68 -5.39 16.89
CA ALA A 187 2.52 -4.91 16.14
C ALA A 187 1.88 -6.00 15.26
N GLU A 188 2.68 -6.84 14.62
CA GLU A 188 2.20 -7.96 13.79
C GLU A 188 1.65 -9.09 14.68
N ALA A 189 2.39 -9.45 15.73
CA ALA A 189 1.98 -10.49 16.68
C ALA A 189 0.63 -10.17 17.36
N GLN A 190 0.38 -8.89 17.68
CA GLN A 190 -0.86 -8.45 18.31
C GLN A 190 -2.06 -8.39 17.35
N THR A 191 -1.82 -8.31 16.03
CA THR A 191 -2.89 -8.02 15.05
C THR A 191 -3.25 -9.20 14.16
N GLU A 192 -2.28 -10.05 13.79
CA GLU A 192 -2.48 -11.13 12.79
C GLU A 192 -3.67 -12.03 13.15
N ARG A 193 -3.73 -12.53 14.39
CA ARG A 193 -4.83 -13.40 14.82
C ARG A 193 -6.20 -12.69 14.70
N GLY A 194 -6.27 -11.43 15.11
CA GLY A 194 -7.51 -10.65 15.01
C GLY A 194 -7.93 -10.43 13.56
N HIS A 195 -6.98 -10.13 12.68
CA HIS A 195 -7.21 -9.98 11.24
C HIS A 195 -7.75 -11.27 10.63
N VAL A 196 -7.11 -12.42 10.89
CA VAL A 196 -7.53 -13.73 10.36
C VAL A 196 -8.93 -14.10 10.87
N GLU A 197 -9.18 -14.00 12.17
CA GLU A 197 -10.49 -14.34 12.75
C GLU A 197 -11.61 -13.46 12.18
N MET A 198 -11.38 -12.15 12.05
CA MET A 198 -12.37 -11.22 11.49
C MET A 198 -12.59 -11.45 9.99
N ALA A 199 -11.52 -11.74 9.24
CA ALA A 199 -11.62 -12.02 7.81
C ALA A 199 -12.52 -13.24 7.57
N TYR A 200 -12.26 -14.35 8.26
CA TYR A 200 -13.09 -15.56 8.14
C TYR A 200 -14.51 -15.38 8.65
N ALA A 201 -14.71 -14.65 9.75
CA ALA A 201 -16.05 -14.39 10.29
C ALA A 201 -16.90 -13.49 9.37
N MET A 202 -16.27 -12.72 8.48
CA MET A 202 -16.94 -11.80 7.54
C MET A 202 -16.87 -12.26 6.08
N ASP A 203 -16.30 -13.44 5.82
CA ASP A 203 -16.06 -13.98 4.47
C ASP A 203 -15.25 -13.01 3.59
N LEU A 204 -14.22 -12.40 4.18
CA LEU A 204 -13.30 -11.49 3.49
C LEU A 204 -11.99 -12.21 3.15
N PRO A 205 -11.43 -11.98 1.95
CA PRO A 205 -10.18 -12.60 1.54
C PRO A 205 -8.98 -12.02 2.29
N LEU A 206 -8.01 -12.88 2.60
CA LEU A 206 -6.70 -12.49 3.13
C LEU A 206 -5.73 -12.15 1.98
N VAL A 207 -4.76 -11.27 2.21
CA VAL A 207 -3.69 -10.99 1.26
C VAL A 207 -2.36 -10.79 1.99
N ALA A 208 -1.30 -11.42 1.48
CA ALA A 208 0.05 -11.24 2.01
C ALA A 208 0.76 -10.08 1.31
N THR A 209 1.42 -9.22 2.08
CA THR A 209 2.33 -8.18 1.58
C THR A 209 3.60 -8.15 2.43
N ASN A 210 4.61 -7.39 1.99
CA ASN A 210 5.88 -7.24 2.71
C ASN A 210 6.27 -5.76 2.92
N ASP A 211 5.34 -4.83 2.69
CA ASP A 211 5.54 -3.38 2.83
C ASP A 211 6.94 -2.91 2.42
N VAL A 212 7.29 -3.08 1.14
CA VAL A 212 8.69 -3.01 0.69
C VAL A 212 9.18 -1.55 0.64
N TYR A 213 10.29 -1.23 1.30
CA TYR A 213 10.93 0.10 1.22
C TYR A 213 12.29 0.10 0.55
N PHE A 214 12.99 -1.04 0.50
CA PHE A 214 14.33 -1.13 -0.08
C PHE A 214 14.50 -2.42 -0.89
N PRO A 215 15.44 -2.48 -1.86
CA PRO A 215 15.57 -3.64 -2.72
C PRO A 215 16.16 -4.87 -2.02
N GLU A 216 17.11 -4.68 -1.10
CA GLU A 216 17.90 -5.75 -0.49
C GLU A 216 18.14 -5.45 1.00
N THR A 217 18.27 -6.47 1.84
CA THR A 217 18.46 -6.36 3.29
C THR A 217 19.65 -5.48 3.68
N GLN A 218 20.72 -5.47 2.89
CA GLN A 218 21.93 -4.67 3.12
C GLN A 218 21.67 -3.16 3.07
N MET A 219 20.58 -2.73 2.44
CA MET A 219 20.18 -1.32 2.37
C MET A 219 19.50 -0.82 3.65
N TYR A 220 19.25 -1.71 4.62
CA TYR A 220 18.54 -1.38 5.86
C TYR A 220 19.17 -0.20 6.62
N GLU A 221 20.48 -0.22 6.87
CA GLU A 221 21.16 0.84 7.62
C GLU A 221 21.11 2.20 6.88
N ALA A 222 21.22 2.16 5.54
CA ALA A 222 21.08 3.37 4.73
C ALA A 222 19.65 3.92 4.76
N HIS A 223 18.65 3.04 4.75
CA HIS A 223 17.24 3.40 4.89
C HIS A 223 16.93 3.92 6.30
N ASP A 224 17.53 3.36 7.34
CA ASP A 224 17.37 3.85 8.71
C ASP A 224 17.89 5.30 8.86
N ALA A 225 19.03 5.61 8.23
CA ALA A 225 19.54 6.97 8.14
C ALA A 225 18.60 7.90 7.35
N LEU A 226 17.96 7.41 6.27
CA LEU A 226 16.97 8.18 5.51
C LEU A 226 15.77 8.58 6.39
N LEU A 227 15.24 7.65 7.20
CA LEU A 227 14.16 7.96 8.14
C LEU A 227 14.60 8.98 9.20
N CYS A 228 15.84 8.90 9.69
CA CYS A 228 16.38 9.88 10.61
C CYS A 228 16.39 11.29 10.00
N ILE A 229 16.78 11.41 8.72
CA ILE A 229 16.74 12.69 7.99
C ILE A 229 15.30 13.20 7.87
N ALA A 230 14.34 12.32 7.59
CA ALA A 230 12.92 12.67 7.47
C ALA A 230 12.34 13.24 8.77
N GLU A 231 12.72 12.65 9.91
CA GLU A 231 12.18 12.99 11.23
C GLU A 231 13.01 14.04 11.97
N GLY A 232 14.15 14.47 11.42
CA GLY A 232 15.10 15.33 12.14
C GLY A 232 15.69 14.65 13.37
N ALA A 233 15.81 13.32 13.34
CA ALA A 233 16.32 12.47 14.41
C ALA A 233 17.77 12.05 14.15
N TYR A 234 18.43 11.49 15.17
CA TYR A 234 19.78 10.93 15.05
C TYR A 234 19.76 9.40 15.12
N VAL A 235 20.68 8.76 14.40
CA VAL A 235 20.78 7.29 14.35
C VAL A 235 21.11 6.72 15.74
N ASP A 236 21.94 7.41 16.51
CA ASP A 236 22.44 7.03 17.84
C ASP A 236 21.56 7.52 19.00
N GLN A 237 20.41 8.16 18.73
CA GLN A 237 19.56 8.68 19.79
C GLN A 237 18.89 7.54 20.59
N GLN A 238 18.79 7.73 21.91
CA GLN A 238 18.14 6.76 22.80
C GLN A 238 16.61 6.90 22.84
N ALA A 239 16.08 8.06 22.49
CA ALA A 239 14.64 8.28 22.46
C ALA A 239 13.98 7.43 21.36
N PRO A 240 12.79 6.85 21.61
CA PRO A 240 12.07 6.11 20.59
C PRO A 240 11.87 6.94 19.32
N ARG A 241 12.13 6.33 18.17
CA ARG A 241 11.90 6.90 16.84
C ARG A 241 11.32 5.85 15.91
N ARG A 242 10.85 6.30 14.76
CA ARG A 242 10.44 5.37 13.72
C ARG A 242 11.67 4.64 13.18
N ARG A 243 11.52 3.32 13.05
CA ARG A 243 12.50 2.42 12.46
C ARG A 243 11.74 1.24 11.88
N LEU A 244 12.16 0.78 10.71
CA LEU A 244 11.66 -0.47 10.14
C LEU A 244 12.52 -1.65 10.62
N THR A 245 12.16 -2.85 10.23
CA THR A 245 13.02 -4.02 10.38
C THR A 245 13.82 -4.26 9.09
N PRO A 246 14.95 -5.00 9.14
CA PRO A 246 15.68 -5.41 7.94
C PRO A 246 14.85 -6.27 6.96
N GLN A 247 13.66 -6.72 7.36
CA GLN A 247 12.77 -7.57 6.57
C GLN A 247 11.94 -6.80 5.53
N HIS A 248 11.95 -5.47 5.51
CA HIS A 248 11.18 -4.65 4.56
C HIS A 248 11.85 -4.52 3.17
N TYR A 249 12.63 -5.52 2.76
CA TYR A 249 13.25 -5.59 1.43
C TYR A 249 12.33 -6.24 0.40
N LEU A 250 12.70 -6.16 -0.88
CA LEU A 250 11.99 -6.83 -1.97
C LEU A 250 12.24 -8.36 -1.93
N LYS A 251 11.46 -9.07 -1.12
CA LYS A 251 11.53 -10.54 -1.01
C LYS A 251 11.19 -11.24 -2.31
N THR A 252 11.84 -12.38 -2.53
CA THR A 252 11.50 -13.32 -3.62
C THR A 252 10.15 -14.02 -3.34
N PRO A 253 9.45 -14.50 -4.38
CA PRO A 253 8.27 -15.34 -4.22
C PRO A 253 8.50 -16.57 -3.33
N GLU A 254 9.68 -17.18 -3.37
CA GLU A 254 10.05 -18.34 -2.55
C GLU A 254 10.15 -18.01 -1.06
N GLU A 255 10.74 -16.86 -0.72
CA GLU A 255 10.81 -16.37 0.65
C GLU A 255 9.40 -16.08 1.20
N MET A 256 8.58 -15.38 0.42
CA MET A 256 7.17 -15.11 0.79
C MET A 256 6.37 -16.39 0.95
N ALA A 257 6.57 -17.36 0.05
CA ALA A 257 5.92 -18.66 0.15
C ALA A 257 6.33 -19.47 1.38
N THR A 258 7.57 -19.30 1.84
CA THR A 258 8.05 -19.91 3.08
C THR A 258 7.44 -19.22 4.29
N LEU A 259 7.35 -17.88 4.27
CA LEU A 259 6.78 -17.09 5.36
C LEU A 259 5.30 -17.32 5.58
N PHE A 260 4.53 -17.60 4.51
CA PHE A 260 3.08 -17.80 4.55
C PHE A 260 2.68 -19.24 4.17
N ALA A 261 3.54 -20.23 4.45
CA ALA A 261 3.27 -21.63 4.12
C ALA A 261 2.00 -22.19 4.80
N ASP A 262 1.60 -21.61 5.92
CA ASP A 262 0.38 -21.91 6.68
C ASP A 262 -0.89 -21.21 6.14
N LEU A 263 -0.74 -20.16 5.31
CA LEU A 263 -1.84 -19.37 4.72
C LEU A 263 -1.61 -19.18 3.20
N PRO A 264 -1.60 -20.26 2.40
CA PRO A 264 -1.34 -20.17 0.96
C PRO A 264 -2.32 -19.26 0.21
N GLU A 265 -3.58 -19.19 0.65
CA GLU A 265 -4.62 -18.33 0.07
C GLU A 265 -4.25 -16.84 0.11
N ALA A 266 -3.48 -16.41 1.11
CA ALA A 266 -3.01 -15.02 1.21
C ALA A 266 -2.03 -14.69 0.07
N LEU A 267 -1.24 -15.66 -0.39
CA LEU A 267 -0.33 -15.52 -1.53
C LEU A 267 -1.09 -15.64 -2.86
N GLU A 268 -2.01 -16.59 -2.98
CA GLU A 268 -2.82 -16.79 -4.19
C GLU A 268 -3.65 -15.53 -4.51
N ASN A 269 -4.20 -14.88 -3.49
CA ASN A 269 -4.93 -13.62 -3.65
C ASN A 269 -4.06 -12.49 -4.19
N THR A 270 -2.73 -12.51 -4.00
CA THR A 270 -1.85 -11.51 -4.62
C THR A 270 -1.86 -11.61 -6.15
N VAL A 271 -1.89 -12.85 -6.65
CA VAL A 271 -1.95 -13.15 -8.08
C VAL A 271 -3.33 -12.82 -8.65
N GLU A 272 -4.39 -13.12 -7.89
CA GLU A 272 -5.75 -12.77 -8.28
C GLU A 272 -5.94 -11.25 -8.38
N ILE A 273 -5.49 -10.49 -7.38
CA ILE A 273 -5.53 -9.02 -7.41
C ILE A 273 -4.77 -8.49 -8.63
N ALA A 274 -3.58 -9.03 -8.91
CA ALA A 274 -2.81 -8.63 -10.08
C ALA A 274 -3.58 -8.87 -11.39
N ARG A 275 -4.26 -10.01 -11.54
CA ARG A 275 -5.11 -10.30 -12.72
C ARG A 275 -6.29 -9.35 -12.82
N ARG A 276 -6.83 -8.91 -11.69
CA ARG A 276 -7.96 -7.98 -11.64
C ARG A 276 -7.57 -6.55 -12.01
N CYS A 277 -6.31 -6.16 -11.83
CA CYS A 277 -5.81 -4.81 -12.12
C CYS A 277 -5.32 -4.65 -13.57
N ALA A 278 -6.21 -4.23 -14.46
CA ALA A 278 -5.93 -4.11 -15.90
C ALA A 278 -5.76 -2.65 -16.37
N PHE A 279 -5.15 -1.78 -15.56
CA PHE A 279 -4.93 -0.38 -15.88
C PHE A 279 -3.45 0.01 -15.78
N MET A 280 -2.98 0.83 -16.72
CA MET A 280 -1.70 1.53 -16.62
C MET A 280 -1.84 2.98 -17.07
N ALA A 281 -0.99 3.86 -16.53
CA ALA A 281 -0.96 5.24 -16.96
C ALA A 281 -0.23 5.36 -18.31
N ASP A 282 -0.91 5.93 -19.30
CA ASP A 282 -0.40 6.11 -20.66
C ASP A 282 0.00 7.55 -20.97
N THR A 283 0.95 7.69 -21.90
CA THR A 283 1.25 8.98 -22.52
C THR A 283 0.07 9.43 -23.39
N ARG A 284 -0.35 10.68 -23.24
CA ARG A 284 -1.42 11.27 -24.06
C ARG A 284 -0.85 12.32 -25.00
N ALA A 285 -1.49 12.46 -26.17
CA ALA A 285 -1.25 13.60 -27.04
C ALA A 285 -1.59 14.91 -26.29
N PRO A 286 -0.98 16.06 -26.66
CA PRO A 286 -1.29 17.34 -26.04
C PRO A 286 -2.80 17.64 -26.06
N ILE A 287 -3.35 17.93 -24.90
CA ILE A 287 -4.74 18.37 -24.75
C ILE A 287 -4.72 19.90 -24.76
N LEU A 288 -4.96 20.50 -25.92
CA LEU A 288 -4.98 21.95 -26.07
C LEU A 288 -6.30 22.51 -25.56
N PRO A 289 -6.30 23.60 -24.76
CA PRO A 289 -7.54 24.26 -24.38
C PRO A 289 -8.19 24.86 -25.62
N LYS A 290 -9.53 24.94 -25.62
CA LYS A 290 -10.24 25.72 -26.63
C LYS A 290 -9.84 27.20 -26.50
N PHE A 291 -9.35 27.78 -27.58
CA PHE A 291 -8.86 29.17 -27.59
C PHE A 291 -10.01 30.18 -27.76
N ALA A 292 -11.03 29.85 -28.56
CA ALA A 292 -12.30 30.56 -28.69
C ALA A 292 -13.39 29.58 -29.18
N ASP A 293 -14.68 29.93 -29.01
CA ASP A 293 -15.81 29.10 -29.45
C ASP A 293 -16.00 29.06 -30.99
N ASP A 294 -15.28 29.92 -31.74
CA ASP A 294 -15.54 30.23 -33.15
C ASP A 294 -14.42 29.79 -34.15
N GLU A 295 -13.62 28.76 -33.86
CA GLU A 295 -12.71 28.22 -34.89
C GLU A 295 -13.37 27.11 -35.72
N VAL A 296 -13.39 27.35 -37.03
CA VAL A 296 -13.85 26.48 -38.12
C VAL A 296 -12.99 25.22 -38.19
N GLU A 297 -13.64 24.08 -38.49
CA GLU A 297 -13.07 22.73 -38.69
C GLU A 297 -11.74 22.67 -39.44
#